data_AF-A0A820TEZ2-F1
#
_entry.id   AF-A0A820TEZ2-F1
#
_cell.length_a   1.000
_cell.length_b   1.000
_cell.length_c   1.000
_cell.angle_alpha   90.00
_cell.angle_beta   90.00
_cell.angle_gamma   90.00
#
_symmetry.space_group_name_H-M   'P 1'
#
loop_
_entity.id
_entity.type
_entity.pdbx_description
1 polymer ?
#
loop_
_entity_poly.entity_id
_entity_poly.type
_entity_poly.pdbx_seq_one_letter_code
_entity_poly.pdbx_strand_id
1 'polypeptide(L)'
;LQFTIKTRQDRFINEYNKNLSIIQLYLKQKSIEYDRLLHINWRLDLQLKTNYADKLLQPIYILDWTKRDKYTTNIDHIQFSCTQESLQELVETLKDAQSVLHQMQYQQQTKK
;
A
#
# COMPACT_ATOMS: atom_id res chain seq x y z
N LEU A 1 21.54 -39.96 31.73
CA LEU A 1 21.27 -39.45 30.36
C LEU A 1 21.68 -37.98 30.31
N GLN A 2 22.95 -37.69 29.99
CA GLN A 2 23.41 -36.33 29.76
C GLN A 2 22.99 -35.92 28.35
N PHE A 3 21.88 -35.19 28.23
CA PHE A 3 21.60 -34.46 27.00
C PHE A 3 22.65 -33.35 26.89
N THR A 4 23.63 -33.53 26.01
CA THR A 4 24.61 -32.50 25.70
C THR A 4 23.86 -31.29 25.11
N ILE A 5 24.29 -30.08 25.44
CA ILE A 5 23.64 -28.83 25.01
C ILE A 5 23.40 -28.81 23.49
N LYS A 6 24.29 -29.45 22.72
CA LYS A 6 24.18 -29.68 21.29
C LYS A 6 22.88 -30.41 20.89
N THR A 7 22.53 -31.52 21.55
CA THR A 7 21.30 -32.28 21.23
C THR A 7 20.03 -31.47 21.46
N ARG A 8 20.04 -30.53 22.42
CA ARG A 8 18.90 -29.63 22.66
C ARG A 8 18.78 -28.56 21.58
N GLN A 9 19.90 -27.98 21.17
CA GLN A 9 19.97 -26.99 20.09
C GLN A 9 19.55 -27.62 18.76
N ASP A 10 20.04 -28.82 18.45
CA ASP A 10 19.71 -29.54 17.22
C ASP A 10 18.21 -29.87 17.15
N ARG A 11 17.62 -30.30 18.27
CA ARG A 11 16.17 -30.53 18.35
C ARG A 11 15.36 -29.25 18.13
N PHE A 12 15.78 -28.14 18.74
CA PHE A 12 15.13 -26.85 18.54
C PHE A 12 15.23 -26.36 17.09
N ILE A 13 16.42 -26.41 16.49
CA ILE A 13 16.64 -26.00 15.10
C ILE A 13 15.81 -26.87 14.15
N ASN A 14 15.76 -28.18 14.38
CA ASN A 14 14.97 -29.09 13.56
C ASN A 14 13.47 -28.78 13.64
N GLU A 15 12.92 -28.60 14.84
CA GLU A 15 11.51 -28.21 15.00
C GLU A 15 11.20 -26.80 14.50
N TYR A 16 12.13 -25.86 14.66
CA TYR A 16 12.02 -24.51 14.11
C TYR A 16 11.98 -24.53 12.58
N ASN A 17 12.89 -25.27 11.93
CA ASN A 17 12.94 -25.37 10.48
C ASN A 17 11.71 -26.07 9.91
N LYS A 18 11.21 -27.12 10.57
CA LYS A 18 9.95 -27.79 10.18
C LYS A 18 8.75 -26.84 10.19
N ASN A 19 8.70 -25.95 11.18
CA ASN A 19 7.58 -25.02 11.38
C ASN A 19 7.86 -23.61 10.84
N LEU A 20 8.99 -23.39 10.16
CA LEU A 20 9.46 -22.07 9.74
C LEU A 20 8.40 -21.34 8.89
N SER A 21 7.78 -22.04 7.95
CA SER A 21 6.75 -21.49 7.07
C SER A 21 5.50 -21.06 7.86
N ILE A 22 5.10 -21.81 8.87
CA ILE A 22 3.97 -21.50 9.75
C ILE A 22 4.30 -20.29 10.63
N ILE A 23 5.51 -20.26 11.21
CA ILE A 23 5.99 -19.14 12.04
C ILE A 23 6.07 -17.87 11.20
N GLN A 24 6.62 -17.94 9.99
CA GLN A 24 6.69 -16.81 9.06
C GLN A 24 5.29 -16.33 8.66
N LEU A 25 4.36 -17.24 8.37
CA LEU A 25 2.97 -16.88 8.06
C LEU A 25 2.31 -16.18 9.25
N TYR A 26 2.45 -16.73 10.46
CA TYR A 26 1.92 -16.15 11.69
C TYR A 26 2.49 -14.76 11.97
N LEU A 27 3.81 -14.60 11.81
CA LEU A 27 4.48 -13.32 11.96
C LEU A 27 4.08 -12.32 10.87
N LYS A 28 3.91 -12.74 9.62
CA LYS A 28 3.40 -11.88 8.53
C LYS A 28 1.96 -11.42 8.78
N GLN A 29 1.10 -12.30 9.29
CA GLN A 29 -0.27 -11.95 9.65
C GLN A 29 -0.33 -10.95 10.81
N LYS A 30 0.61 -11.02 11.75
CA LYS A 30 0.72 -10.12 12.90
C LYS A 30 1.58 -8.88 12.64
N SER A 31 2.38 -8.89 11.59
CA SER A 31 3.11 -7.74 11.07
C SER A 31 2.11 -6.73 10.53
N ILE A 32 2.24 -5.47 10.93
CA ILE A 32 1.47 -4.38 10.37
C ILE A 32 2.12 -4.03 9.02
N GLU A 33 1.78 -4.80 7.99
CA GLU A 33 2.05 -4.43 6.61
C GLU A 33 0.80 -3.79 6.00
N TYR A 34 1.00 -2.67 5.30
CA TYR A 34 -0.04 -1.96 4.56
C TYR A 34 0.05 -2.32 3.07
N ASP A 35 -1.09 -2.28 2.39
CA ASP A 35 -1.14 -2.40 0.94
C ASP A 35 -0.21 -1.35 0.31
N ARG A 36 0.57 -1.77 -0.69
CA ARG A 36 1.56 -0.90 -1.32
C ARG A 36 1.03 -0.43 -2.66
N LEU A 37 0.90 0.88 -2.81
CA LEU A 37 0.65 1.49 -4.10
C LEU A 37 1.94 1.43 -4.93
N LEU A 38 1.89 0.74 -6.07
CA LEU A 38 3.06 0.49 -6.93
C LEU A 38 3.17 1.54 -8.04
N HIS A 39 2.08 1.74 -8.77
CA HIS A 39 2.04 2.63 -9.93
C HIS A 39 0.73 3.40 -9.97
N ILE A 40 0.80 4.65 -10.41
CA ILE A 40 -0.33 5.53 -10.63
C ILE A 40 -0.22 6.05 -12.05
N ASN A 41 -1.20 5.72 -12.88
CA ASN A 41 -1.39 6.33 -14.19
C ASN A 41 -2.65 7.20 -14.12
N TRP A 42 -2.68 8.24 -14.94
CA TRP A 42 -3.85 9.10 -15.05
C TRP A 42 -4.00 9.59 -16.49
N ARG A 43 -5.23 9.90 -16.87
CA ARG A 43 -5.55 10.56 -18.14
C ARG A 43 -6.74 11.51 -17.99
N LEU A 44 -6.77 12.52 -18.85
CA LEU A 44 -7.89 13.45 -18.99
C LEU A 44 -8.65 13.08 -20.25
N ASP A 45 -9.90 12.68 -20.10
CA ASP A 45 -10.82 12.42 -21.20
C ASP A 45 -11.88 13.53 -21.26
N LEU A 46 -12.50 13.72 -22.42
CA LEU A 46 -13.63 14.64 -22.60
C LEU A 46 -14.89 13.82 -22.86
N GLN A 47 -15.88 13.92 -21.97
CA GLN A 47 -17.18 13.29 -22.17
C GLN A 47 -18.15 14.27 -22.80
N LEU A 48 -18.76 13.87 -23.91
CA LEU A 48 -19.85 14.63 -24.53
C LEU A 48 -21.15 14.38 -23.75
N LYS A 49 -21.67 15.39 -23.06
CA LYS A 49 -22.98 15.29 -22.41
C LYS A 49 -24.04 15.85 -23.36
N THR A 50 -24.87 14.97 -23.93
CA THR A 50 -26.00 15.39 -24.76
C THR A 50 -27.25 15.56 -23.90
N ASN A 51 -27.40 16.74 -23.30
CA ASN A 51 -28.70 17.15 -22.82
C ASN A 51 -29.36 17.94 -23.95
N TYR A 52 -30.61 17.63 -24.28
CA TYR A 52 -31.38 17.95 -25.49
C TYR A 52 -31.32 19.38 -26.09
N ALA A 53 -30.61 20.34 -25.49
CA ALA A 53 -30.42 21.71 -25.99
C ALA A 53 -28.95 22.09 -26.27
N ASP A 54 -27.95 21.53 -25.56
CA ASP A 54 -26.54 21.94 -25.68
C ASP A 54 -25.58 20.75 -25.64
N LYS A 55 -24.63 20.70 -26.59
CA LYS A 55 -23.51 19.74 -26.58
C LYS A 55 -22.36 20.36 -25.77
N LEU A 56 -22.25 20.00 -24.49
CA LEU A 56 -21.14 20.42 -23.65
C LEU A 56 -20.13 19.27 -23.51
N LEU A 57 -18.86 19.58 -23.80
CA LEU A 57 -17.72 18.71 -23.49
C LEU A 57 -17.37 18.91 -22.01
N GLN A 58 -17.52 17.86 -21.20
CA GLN A 58 -17.15 17.89 -19.78
C GLN A 58 -15.83 17.12 -19.59
N PRO A 59 -14.82 17.71 -18.90
CA PRO A 59 -13.59 17.01 -18.59
C PRO A 59 -13.84 15.92 -17.53
N ILE A 60 -13.26 14.75 -17.76
CA ILE A 60 -13.26 13.62 -16.83
C ILE A 60 -11.83 13.18 -16.60
N TYR A 61 -11.45 13.05 -15.34
CA TYR A 61 -10.14 12.55 -14.95
C TYR A 61 -10.28 11.07 -14.63
N ILE A 62 -9.49 10.24 -15.29
CA ILE A 62 -9.45 8.79 -15.06
C ILE A 62 -8.11 8.45 -14.43
N LEU A 63 -8.16 7.72 -13.33
CA LEU A 63 -7.01 7.27 -12.55
C LEU A 63 -6.96 5.75 -12.58
N ASP A 64 -5.79 5.24 -12.94
CA ASP A 64 -5.48 3.81 -13.00
C ASP A 64 -4.36 3.50 -12.01
N TRP A 65 -4.71 2.85 -10.91
CA TRP A 65 -3.80 2.52 -9.83
C TRP A 65 -3.46 1.05 -9.84
N THR A 66 -2.21 0.75 -9.54
CA THR A 66 -1.73 -0.62 -9.35
C THR A 66 -1.33 -0.75 -7.89
N LYS A 67 -2.00 -1.62 -7.14
CA LYS A 67 -1.69 -1.89 -5.73
C LYS A 67 -1.22 -3.34 -5.55
N ARG A 68 -0.39 -3.56 -4.54
CA ARG A 68 -0.04 -4.88 -4.04
C ARG A 68 -0.69 -5.08 -2.68
N ASP A 69 -1.41 -6.18 -2.54
CA ASP A 69 -2.00 -6.60 -1.28
C ASP A 69 -0.89 -6.97 -0.26
N LYS A 70 -1.10 -6.62 1.00
CA LYS A 70 -0.18 -6.90 2.12
C LYS A 70 0.07 -8.38 2.36
N TYR A 71 -0.91 -9.26 2.14
CA TYR A 71 -0.79 -10.69 2.53
C TYR A 71 -0.49 -11.60 1.35
N THR A 72 -0.56 -11.08 0.13
CA THR A 72 -0.37 -11.86 -1.09
C THR A 72 0.61 -11.16 -2.02
N THR A 73 1.19 -11.89 -2.98
CA THR A 73 1.96 -11.26 -4.06
C THR A 73 1.05 -10.73 -5.18
N ASN A 74 -0.26 -10.69 -4.94
CA ASN A 74 -1.22 -10.31 -5.96
C ASN A 74 -1.12 -8.81 -6.23
N ILE A 75 -1.25 -8.49 -7.51
CA ILE A 75 -1.25 -7.14 -8.02
C ILE A 75 -2.68 -6.86 -8.47
N ASP A 76 -3.32 -5.90 -7.81
CA ASP A 76 -4.66 -5.46 -8.16
C ASP A 76 -4.59 -4.16 -8.94
N HIS A 77 -5.49 -4.02 -9.91
CA HIS A 77 -5.68 -2.81 -10.69
C HIS A 77 -6.99 -2.14 -10.29
N ILE A 78 -6.91 -0.89 -9.87
CA ILE A 78 -8.06 -0.07 -9.47
C ILE A 78 -8.18 1.05 -10.50
N GLN A 79 -9.29 1.10 -11.22
CA GLN A 79 -9.61 2.17 -12.15
C GLN A 79 -10.82 2.94 -11.66
N PHE A 80 -10.72 4.26 -11.62
CA PHE A 80 -11.86 5.11 -11.28
C PHE A 80 -11.78 6.46 -11.99
N SER A 81 -12.95 7.07 -12.17
CA SER A 81 -13.07 8.43 -12.69
C SER A 81 -13.43 9.40 -11.57
N CYS A 82 -12.87 10.60 -11.58
CA CYS A 82 -13.20 11.64 -10.61
C CYS A 82 -13.38 13.02 -11.28
N THR A 83 -14.00 13.94 -10.52
CA THR A 83 -14.08 15.35 -10.91
C THR A 83 -12.74 16.05 -10.64
N GLN A 84 -12.58 17.25 -11.18
CA GLN A 84 -11.40 18.09 -10.92
C GLN A 84 -11.24 18.41 -9.42
N GLU A 85 -12.34 18.71 -8.74
CA GLU A 85 -12.38 19.04 -7.32
C GLU A 85 -11.86 17.87 -6.48
N SER A 86 -12.38 16.65 -6.70
CA SER A 86 -11.93 15.46 -5.99
C SER A 86 -10.45 15.14 -6.27
N LEU A 87 -9.95 15.43 -7.48
CA LEU A 87 -8.54 15.26 -7.79
C LEU A 87 -7.67 16.27 -7.03
N GLN A 88 -8.12 17.52 -6.91
CA GLN A 88 -7.41 18.56 -6.16
C GLN A 88 -7.34 18.21 -4.66
N GLU A 89 -8.46 17.81 -4.06
CA GLU A 89 -8.51 17.35 -2.67
C GLU A 89 -7.55 16.17 -2.43
N LEU A 90 -7.48 15.21 -3.37
CA LEU A 90 -6.53 14.10 -3.27
C LEU A 90 -5.07 14.58 -3.27
N VAL A 91 -4.73 15.54 -4.14
CA VAL A 91 -3.36 16.07 -4.20
C VAL A 91 -3.01 16.87 -2.95
N GLU A 92 -3.96 17.64 -2.41
CA GLU A 92 -3.78 18.41 -1.18
C GLU A 92 -3.57 17.50 0.03
N THR A 93 -4.41 16.47 0.18
CA THR A 93 -4.27 15.48 1.27
C THR A 93 -2.93 14.75 1.22
N LEU A 94 -2.41 14.43 0.02
CA LEU A 94 -1.07 13.85 -0.12
C LEU A 94 0.05 14.81 0.28
N LYS A 95 -0.08 16.11 -0.03
CA LYS A 95 0.89 17.14 0.40
C LYS A 95 0.88 17.31 1.91
N ASP A 96 -0.30 17.30 2.53
CA ASP A 96 -0.44 17.38 3.98
C ASP A 96 0.21 16.17 4.67
N ALA A 97 -0.04 14.96 4.15
CA ALA A 97 0.61 13.75 4.63
C ALA A 97 2.14 13.83 4.52
N GLN A 98 2.66 14.38 3.42
CA GLN A 98 4.10 14.60 3.24
C GLN A 98 4.66 15.59 4.28
N SER A 99 3.93 16.68 4.56
CA SER A 99 4.31 17.66 5.57
C SER A 99 4.43 17.03 6.97
N VAL A 100 3.44 16.22 7.35
CA VAL A 100 3.44 15.48 8.61
C VAL A 100 4.64 14.51 8.70
N LEU A 101 4.93 13.78 7.62
CA LEU A 101 6.09 12.88 7.57
C LEU A 101 7.41 13.63 7.75
N HIS A 102 7.59 14.77 7.09
CA HIS A 102 8.78 15.61 7.29
C HIS A 102 8.90 16.06 8.75
N GLN A 103 7.82 16.55 9.36
CA GLN A 103 7.82 16.96 10.77
C GLN A 103 8.21 15.81 11.71
N MET A 104 7.67 14.61 11.48
CA MET A 104 8.04 13.41 12.25
C MET A 104 9.52 13.06 12.10
N GLN A 105 10.08 13.15 10.90
CA GLN A 105 11.51 12.92 10.66
C GLN A 105 12.39 13.93 11.41
N TYR A 106 12.02 15.22 11.38
CA TYR A 106 12.73 16.25 12.14
C TYR A 106 12.71 15.98 13.66
N GLN A 107 11.57 15.53 14.22
CA GLN A 107 11.48 15.19 15.65
C GLN A 107 12.31 13.95 16.05
N GLN A 108 12.58 13.03 15.12
CA GLN A 108 13.45 11.88 15.39
C GLN A 108 14.93 12.27 15.37
N GLN A 109 15.32 13.29 14.62
CA GLN A 109 16.68 13.80 14.55
C GLN A 109 17.06 14.65 15.76
N THR A 110 16.11 15.36 16.37
CA THR A 110 16.35 16.17 17.58
C THR A 110 16.34 15.38 18.89
N LYS A 111 15.91 14.11 18.86
CA LYS A 111 15.92 13.19 20.01
C LYS A 111 17.14 12.27 20.06
N LYS A 112 18.06 12.38 19.11
CA LYS A 112 19.39 11.74 19.12
C LYS A 112 20.44 12.72 19.60
#